data_AF-A0A1J5R937-F1
#
_entry.id   AF-A0A1J5R937-F1
#
_cell.length_a   1.000
_cell.length_b   1.000
_cell.length_c   1.000
_cell.angle_alpha   90.00
_cell.angle_beta   90.00
_cell.angle_gamma   90.00
#
_symmetry.space_group_name_H-M   'P 1'
#
loop_
_entity.id
_entity.type
_entity.pdbx_description
1 polymer ?
#
loop_
_entity_poly.entity_id
_entity_poly.type
_entity_poly.pdbx_seq_one_letter_code
_entity_poly.pdbx_strand_id
1 'polypeptide(L)'
;MKKKTETAETLTREERQVAITLRSARDVLGEIETHRATLSDERQNHQVRRDAKHDLIDASERLCNLLGLAVYQIANSPDGAFQARMKALMDDLRTRLLDMGTSLMFEKMSRIKSRAEDVLESNSYPIGLAAKLDMAFSGILDNLKTLGAFDRLKDDQQGLVEATGQDIRSLIEIEQDLGIMREIKQSKKA
;
A
#
# COMPACT_ATOMS: atom_id res chain seq x y z
N MET A 1 0.36 35.26 41.90
CA MET A 1 0.69 34.56 40.64
C MET A 1 0.21 33.11 40.76
N LYS A 2 -0.91 32.76 40.10
CA LYS A 2 -1.38 31.36 40.04
C LYS A 2 -0.70 30.68 38.86
N LYS A 3 0.24 29.76 39.11
CA LYS A 3 0.73 28.83 38.09
C LYS A 3 -0.47 27.97 37.66
N LYS A 4 -0.95 28.18 36.43
CA LYS A 4 -1.79 27.19 35.75
C LYS A 4 -0.89 25.99 35.48
N THR A 5 -1.05 24.96 36.30
CA THR A 5 -0.54 23.63 35.97
C THR A 5 -1.39 23.14 34.81
N GLU A 6 -0.84 23.16 33.60
CA GLU A 6 -1.43 22.51 32.44
C GLU A 6 -1.60 21.03 32.80
N THR A 7 -2.85 20.61 33.01
CA THR A 7 -3.21 19.20 33.06
C THR A 7 -2.83 18.58 31.73
N ALA A 8 -1.78 17.76 31.72
CA ALA A 8 -1.51 16.87 30.60
C ALA A 8 -2.77 16.01 30.39
N GLU A 9 -3.54 16.31 29.35
CA GLU A 9 -4.72 15.53 28.99
C GLU A 9 -4.31 14.06 28.85
N THR A 10 -4.92 13.24 29.68
CA THR A 10 -4.58 11.82 29.74
C THR A 10 -5.24 11.16 28.54
N LEU A 11 -4.46 10.86 27.49
CA LEU A 11 -4.97 10.19 26.29
C LEU A 11 -5.76 8.94 26.67
N THR A 12 -6.95 8.81 26.08
CA THR A 12 -7.77 7.60 26.13
C THR A 12 -7.03 6.42 25.51
N ARG A 13 -7.51 5.20 25.76
CA ARG A 13 -6.90 3.98 25.21
C ARG A 13 -6.85 4.02 23.67
N GLU A 14 -7.89 4.51 23.03
CA GLU A 14 -8.01 4.62 21.57
C GLU A 14 -7.01 5.64 21.01
N GLU A 15 -6.91 6.81 21.64
CA GLU A 15 -5.95 7.84 21.24
C GLU A 15 -4.49 7.38 21.42
N ARG A 16 -4.19 6.62 22.49
CA ARG A 16 -2.88 5.99 22.67
C ARG A 16 -2.58 5.00 21.55
N GLN A 17 -3.58 4.20 21.15
CA GLN A 17 -3.39 3.22 20.08
C GLN A 17 -3.08 3.92 18.74
N VAL A 18 -3.81 4.98 18.40
CA VAL A 18 -3.53 5.80 17.20
C VAL A 18 -2.13 6.40 17.27
N ALA A 19 -1.75 6.97 18.42
CA ALA A 19 -0.42 7.56 18.60
C ALA A 19 0.71 6.52 18.44
N ILE A 20 0.50 5.29 18.92
CA ILE A 20 1.45 4.18 18.73
C ILE A 20 1.54 3.79 17.25
N THR A 21 0.41 3.66 16.56
CA THR A 21 0.37 3.34 15.12
C THR A 21 1.14 4.40 14.31
N LEU A 22 0.90 5.68 14.58
CA LEU A 22 1.58 6.80 13.89
C LEU A 22 3.07 6.88 14.23
N ARG A 23 3.47 6.58 15.48
CA ARG A 23 4.88 6.47 15.82
C ARG A 23 5.55 5.35 15.04
N SER A 24 4.91 4.18 14.98
CA SER A 24 5.42 3.04 14.22
C SER A 24 5.54 3.38 12.73
N ALA A 25 4.57 4.11 12.17
CA ALA A 25 4.62 4.60 10.80
C ALA A 25 5.82 5.54 10.58
N ARG A 26 6.11 6.42 11.53
CA ARG A 26 7.27 7.30 11.47
C ARG A 26 8.60 6.54 11.55
N ASP A 27 8.67 5.49 12.36
CA ASP A 27 9.88 4.66 12.46
C ASP A 27 10.15 3.95 11.12
N VAL A 28 9.12 3.38 10.49
CA VAL A 28 9.22 2.76 9.15
C VAL A 28 9.58 3.80 8.07
N LEU A 29 9.09 5.04 8.18
CA LEU A 29 9.54 6.13 7.29
C LEU A 29 11.05 6.37 7.40
N GLY A 30 11.61 6.29 8.61
CA GLY A 30 13.07 6.39 8.80
C GLY A 30 13.85 5.24 8.15
N GLU A 31 13.30 4.02 8.19
CA GLU A 31 13.86 2.86 7.46
C GLU A 31 13.88 3.13 5.95
N ILE A 32 12.76 3.60 5.41
CA ILE A 32 12.62 3.97 3.98
C ILE A 32 13.65 5.02 3.57
N GLU A 33 13.85 6.06 4.37
CA GLU A 33 14.84 7.11 4.10
C GLU A 33 16.26 6.56 4.10
N THR A 34 16.54 5.60 4.98
CA THR A 34 17.83 4.90 5.04
C THR A 34 18.07 4.07 3.78
N HIS A 35 17.12 3.25 3.36
CA HIS A 35 17.24 2.45 2.13
C HIS A 35 17.37 3.33 0.89
N ARG A 36 16.63 4.45 0.83
CA ARG A 36 16.76 5.44 -0.25
C ARG A 36 18.17 6.05 -0.29
N ALA A 37 18.75 6.38 0.87
CA ALA A 37 20.12 6.88 0.94
C ALA A 37 21.12 5.85 0.39
N THR A 38 20.95 4.57 0.73
CA THR A 38 21.76 3.47 0.17
C THR A 38 21.62 3.36 -1.35
N LEU A 39 20.41 3.49 -1.90
CA LEU A 39 20.19 3.44 -3.35
C LEU A 39 20.78 4.62 -4.12
N SER A 40 20.90 5.77 -3.45
CA SER A 40 21.45 7.01 -4.00
C SER A 40 22.98 7.04 -3.97
N ASP A 41 23.62 6.17 -3.16
CA ASP A 41 25.07 6.04 -3.10
C ASP A 41 25.58 5.12 -4.22
N GLU A 42 26.17 5.72 -5.25
CA GLU A 42 26.72 5.01 -6.42
C GLU A 42 27.94 4.13 -6.09
N ARG A 43 28.56 4.32 -4.91
CA ARG A 43 29.71 3.53 -4.46
C ARG A 43 29.29 2.16 -3.92
N GLN A 44 28.00 1.97 -3.66
CA GLN A 44 27.48 0.69 -3.19
C GLN A 44 27.51 -0.35 -4.29
N ASN A 45 27.87 -1.58 -3.94
CA ASN A 45 27.87 -2.68 -4.90
C ASN A 45 26.44 -3.04 -5.36
N HIS A 46 26.33 -3.70 -6.50
CA HIS A 46 25.04 -4.05 -7.10
C HIS A 46 24.14 -4.90 -6.20
N GLN A 47 24.71 -5.80 -5.39
CA GLN A 47 23.95 -6.68 -4.51
C GLN A 47 23.30 -5.87 -3.37
N VAL A 48 24.07 -5.00 -2.71
CA VAL A 48 23.56 -4.11 -1.65
C VAL A 48 22.47 -3.19 -2.18
N ARG A 49 22.62 -2.65 -3.40
CA ARG A 49 21.57 -1.82 -4.02
C ARG A 49 20.32 -2.64 -4.36
N ARG A 50 20.46 -3.90 -4.76
CA ARG A 50 19.32 -4.79 -5.01
C ARG A 50 18.57 -5.10 -3.71
N ASP A 51 19.29 -5.42 -2.65
CA ASP A 51 18.70 -5.74 -1.35
C ASP A 51 18.02 -4.50 -0.75
N ALA A 52 18.66 -3.33 -0.80
CA ALA A 52 18.06 -2.07 -0.39
C ALA A 52 16.80 -1.71 -1.18
N LYS A 53 16.72 -2.07 -2.47
CA LYS A 53 15.49 -1.89 -3.27
C LYS A 53 14.37 -2.80 -2.79
N HIS A 54 14.68 -4.04 -2.43
CA HIS A 54 13.69 -4.98 -1.88
C HIS A 54 13.17 -4.48 -0.52
N ASP A 55 14.09 -4.13 0.39
CA ASP A 55 13.73 -3.63 1.72
C ASP A 55 12.93 -2.32 1.66
N LEU A 56 13.26 -1.44 0.69
CA LEU A 56 12.50 -0.22 0.45
C LEU A 56 11.04 -0.51 0.07
N ILE A 57 10.80 -1.53 -0.77
CA ILE A 57 9.45 -1.95 -1.17
C ILE A 57 8.69 -2.48 0.04
N ASP A 58 9.30 -3.40 0.79
CA ASP A 58 8.68 -4.01 1.98
C ASP A 58 8.38 -2.97 3.07
N ALA A 59 9.28 -2.01 3.29
CA ALA A 59 9.07 -0.90 4.20
C ALA A 59 7.93 0.02 3.72
N SER A 60 7.86 0.32 2.42
CA SER A 60 6.78 1.13 1.85
C SER A 60 5.41 0.49 2.02
N GLU A 61 5.30 -0.84 1.86
CA GLU A 61 4.05 -1.58 2.09
C GLU A 61 3.64 -1.62 3.55
N ARG A 62 4.58 -1.92 4.45
CA ARG A 62 4.33 -1.85 5.90
C ARG A 62 3.84 -0.48 6.31
N LEU A 63 4.42 0.58 5.73
CA LEU A 63 4.02 1.95 6.01
C LEU A 63 2.61 2.25 5.48
N CYS A 64 2.27 1.84 4.26
CA CYS A 64 0.91 1.97 3.74
C CYS A 64 -0.10 1.23 4.64
N ASN A 65 0.21 0.03 5.11
CA ASN A 65 -0.65 -0.71 6.03
C ASN A 65 -0.85 0.02 7.37
N LEU A 66 0.22 0.59 7.95
CA LEU A 66 0.15 1.37 9.18
C LEU A 66 -0.65 2.66 8.99
N LEU A 67 -0.50 3.34 7.85
CA LEU A 67 -1.29 4.51 7.51
C LEU A 67 -2.77 4.16 7.31
N GLY A 68 -3.07 3.05 6.64
CA GLY A 68 -4.44 2.55 6.48
C GLY A 68 -5.09 2.25 7.83
N LEU A 69 -4.35 1.59 8.73
CA LEU A 69 -4.79 1.34 10.10
C LEU A 69 -5.03 2.64 10.88
N ALA A 70 -4.12 3.61 10.77
CA ALA A 70 -4.25 4.91 11.42
C ALA A 70 -5.48 5.67 10.91
N VAL A 71 -5.75 5.67 9.61
CA VAL A 71 -6.95 6.28 9.01
C VAL A 71 -8.22 5.67 9.61
N TYR A 72 -8.29 4.34 9.66
CA TYR A 72 -9.42 3.64 10.24
C TYR A 72 -9.61 4.01 11.72
N GLN A 73 -8.54 4.00 12.51
CA GLN A 73 -8.62 4.32 13.94
C GLN A 73 -9.02 5.79 14.19
N ILE A 74 -8.52 6.72 13.39
CA ILE A 74 -8.87 8.14 13.49
C ILE A 74 -10.33 8.38 13.12
N ALA A 75 -10.82 7.76 12.04
CA ALA A 75 -12.20 7.90 11.59
C ALA A 75 -13.24 7.41 12.63
N ASN A 76 -12.83 6.49 13.51
CA ASN A 76 -13.67 5.95 14.58
C ASN A 76 -13.48 6.63 15.94
N SER A 77 -12.60 7.62 16.06
CA SER A 77 -12.41 8.36 17.32
C SER A 77 -13.56 9.36 17.54
N PRO A 78 -14.12 9.51 18.75
CA PRO A 78 -15.20 10.47 19.01
C PRO A 78 -14.72 11.93 19.16
N ASP A 79 -13.41 12.19 19.36
CA ASP A 79 -12.88 13.54 19.55
C ASP A 79 -12.44 14.19 18.23
N GLY A 80 -13.19 15.18 17.75
CA GLY A 80 -12.87 15.95 16.54
C GLY A 80 -11.56 16.74 16.62
N ALA A 81 -11.14 17.22 17.80
CA ALA A 81 -9.88 17.94 17.95
C ALA A 81 -8.68 16.99 17.82
N PHE A 82 -8.76 15.80 18.43
CA PHE A 82 -7.80 14.72 18.23
C PHE A 82 -7.75 14.27 16.77
N GLN A 83 -8.90 14.05 16.12
CA GLN A 83 -8.96 13.69 14.70
C GLN A 83 -8.21 14.69 13.82
N ALA A 84 -8.44 15.99 14.01
CA ALA A 84 -7.79 17.03 13.22
C ALA A 84 -6.25 17.02 13.40
N ARG A 85 -5.77 16.88 14.64
CA ARG A 85 -4.33 16.80 14.93
C ARG A 85 -3.69 15.57 14.29
N MET A 86 -4.34 14.40 14.41
CA MET A 86 -3.78 13.15 13.87
C MET A 86 -3.84 13.11 12.34
N LYS A 87 -4.89 13.69 11.73
CA LYS A 87 -4.98 13.84 10.28
C LYS A 87 -3.83 14.67 9.71
N ALA A 88 -3.48 15.78 10.37
CA ALA A 88 -2.34 16.60 9.95
C ALA A 88 -1.01 15.81 9.98
N LEU A 89 -0.79 14.99 11.01
CA LEU A 89 0.40 14.12 11.09
C LEU A 89 0.41 13.05 9.99
N MET A 90 -0.74 12.46 9.66
CA MET A 90 -0.83 11.51 8.55
C MET A 90 -0.56 12.16 7.20
N ASP A 91 -1.08 13.35 6.97
CA ASP A 91 -0.94 14.03 5.69
C ASP A 91 0.53 14.45 5.43
N ASP A 92 1.28 14.79 6.47
CA ASP A 92 2.75 14.97 6.39
C ASP A 92 3.46 13.68 5.98
N LEU A 93 3.16 12.56 6.64
CA LEU A 93 3.74 11.25 6.31
C LEU A 93 3.40 10.82 4.87
N ARG A 94 2.14 10.98 4.46
CA ARG A 94 1.69 10.69 3.09
C ARG A 94 2.44 11.52 2.07
N THR A 95 2.55 12.84 2.28
CA THR A 95 3.19 13.75 1.33
C THR A 95 4.65 13.39 1.10
N ARG A 96 5.39 13.02 2.16
CA ARG A 96 6.79 12.60 2.05
C ARG A 96 7.00 11.30 1.29
N LEU A 97 5.99 10.44 1.27
CA LEU A 97 6.04 9.15 0.61
C LEU A 97 5.42 9.15 -0.77
N LEU A 98 4.54 10.10 -1.06
CA LEU A 98 3.61 10.01 -2.18
C LEU A 98 4.34 9.73 -3.49
N ASP A 99 5.34 10.53 -3.84
CA ASP A 99 6.03 10.38 -5.13
C ASP A 99 6.78 9.05 -5.24
N MET A 100 7.50 8.66 -4.19
CA MET A 100 8.30 7.44 -4.17
C MET A 100 7.44 6.17 -4.06
N GLY A 101 6.50 6.15 -3.12
CA GLY A 101 5.57 5.05 -2.90
C GLY A 101 4.72 4.82 -4.15
N THR A 102 4.24 5.90 -4.79
CA THR A 102 3.50 5.80 -6.05
C THR A 102 4.37 5.22 -7.17
N SER A 103 5.62 5.68 -7.32
CA SER A 103 6.56 5.10 -8.30
C SER A 103 6.80 3.61 -8.09
N LEU A 104 6.98 3.17 -6.83
CA LEU A 104 7.19 1.75 -6.51
C LEU A 104 5.94 0.92 -6.79
N MET A 105 4.76 1.43 -6.42
CA MET A 105 3.48 0.78 -6.70
C MET A 105 3.25 0.59 -8.20
N PHE A 106 3.59 1.59 -9.01
CA PHE A 106 3.51 1.47 -10.47
C PHE A 106 4.55 0.51 -11.06
N GLU A 107 5.77 0.47 -10.52
CA GLU A 107 6.74 -0.55 -10.95
C GLU A 107 6.21 -1.97 -10.68
N LYS A 108 5.59 -2.21 -9.52
CA LYS A 108 4.95 -3.50 -9.22
C LYS A 108 3.78 -3.78 -10.17
N MET A 109 2.96 -2.77 -10.46
CA MET A 109 1.83 -2.89 -11.38
C MET A 109 2.29 -3.28 -12.79
N SER A 110 3.36 -2.66 -13.31
CA SER A 110 3.95 -3.04 -14.60
C SER A 110 4.41 -4.50 -14.64
N ARG A 111 4.95 -5.04 -13.54
CA ARG A 111 5.32 -6.45 -13.45
C ARG A 111 4.10 -7.37 -13.43
N ILE A 112 3.03 -6.98 -12.74
CA ILE A 112 1.75 -7.72 -12.75
C ILE A 112 1.18 -7.73 -14.17
N LYS A 113 1.17 -6.57 -14.85
CA LYS A 113 0.71 -6.45 -16.23
C LYS A 113 1.49 -7.36 -17.18
N SER A 114 2.82 -7.25 -17.19
CA SER A 114 3.67 -8.10 -18.02
C SER A 114 3.43 -9.58 -17.74
N ARG A 115 3.26 -9.97 -16.47
CA ARG A 115 2.95 -11.35 -16.12
C ARG A 115 1.56 -11.80 -16.63
N ALA A 116 0.57 -10.91 -16.61
CA ALA A 116 -0.76 -11.20 -17.14
C ALA A 116 -0.73 -11.34 -18.67
N GLU A 117 -0.04 -10.43 -19.36
CA GLU A 117 0.16 -10.44 -20.81
C GLU A 117 0.88 -11.73 -21.26
N ASP A 118 2.00 -12.11 -20.62
CA ASP A 118 2.72 -13.35 -20.94
C ASP A 118 1.82 -14.60 -20.90
N VAL A 119 0.91 -14.65 -19.92
CA VAL A 119 -0.02 -15.77 -19.72
C VAL A 119 -1.11 -15.77 -20.77
N LEU A 120 -1.65 -14.60 -21.09
CA LEU A 120 -2.64 -14.42 -22.16
C LEU A 120 -2.05 -14.80 -23.52
N GLU A 121 -0.83 -14.36 -23.82
CA GLU A 121 -0.14 -14.64 -25.09
C GLU A 121 0.27 -16.11 -25.23
N SER A 122 0.78 -16.71 -24.15
CA SER A 122 1.22 -18.12 -24.16
C SER A 122 0.07 -19.13 -24.17
N ASN A 123 -1.18 -18.69 -23.94
CA ASN A 123 -2.36 -19.55 -23.76
C ASN A 123 -2.16 -20.66 -22.71
N SER A 124 -1.27 -20.43 -21.75
CA SER A 124 -0.99 -21.35 -20.65
C SER A 124 -1.46 -20.70 -19.37
N TYR A 125 -2.56 -21.19 -18.80
CA TYR A 125 -3.23 -20.60 -17.62
C TYR A 125 -2.96 -21.44 -16.36
N PRO A 126 -1.94 -21.11 -15.54
CA PRO A 126 -1.66 -21.85 -14.32
C PRO A 126 -2.78 -21.65 -13.31
N ILE A 127 -3.25 -22.75 -12.71
CA ILE A 127 -4.34 -22.74 -11.72
C ILE A 127 -4.10 -21.72 -10.61
N GLY A 128 -5.05 -20.81 -10.42
CA GLY A 128 -5.06 -19.83 -9.33
C GLY A 128 -4.08 -18.67 -9.52
N LEU A 129 -3.48 -18.51 -10.71
CA LEU A 129 -2.65 -17.35 -11.01
C LEU A 129 -3.51 -16.09 -11.11
N ALA A 130 -4.68 -16.17 -11.75
CA ALA A 130 -5.59 -15.03 -11.90
C ALA A 130 -5.96 -14.44 -10.53
N ALA A 131 -6.35 -15.30 -9.57
CA ALA A 131 -6.66 -14.88 -8.21
C ALA A 131 -5.44 -14.25 -7.49
N LYS A 132 -4.23 -14.78 -7.69
CA LYS A 132 -3.00 -14.20 -7.11
C LYS A 132 -2.71 -12.81 -7.68
N LEU A 133 -2.86 -12.63 -8.99
CA LEU A 133 -2.66 -11.35 -9.65
C LEU A 133 -3.72 -10.34 -9.22
N ASP A 134 -4.98 -10.77 -9.09
CA ASP A 134 -6.09 -9.93 -8.61
C ASP A 134 -5.87 -9.43 -7.17
N MET A 135 -5.47 -10.32 -6.26
CA MET A 135 -5.12 -9.94 -4.88
C MET A 135 -3.94 -8.95 -4.85
N ALA A 136 -2.90 -9.20 -5.66
CA ALA A 136 -1.74 -8.32 -5.72
C ALA A 136 -2.10 -6.95 -6.31
N PHE A 137 -2.92 -6.91 -7.36
CA PHE A 137 -3.40 -5.69 -7.98
C PHE A 137 -4.29 -4.88 -7.03
N SER A 138 -5.24 -5.54 -6.36
CA SER A 138 -6.10 -4.91 -5.34
C SER A 138 -5.27 -4.29 -4.21
N GLY A 139 -4.25 -5.00 -3.71
CA GLY A 139 -3.34 -4.46 -2.69
C GLY A 139 -2.58 -3.21 -3.17
N ILE A 140 -2.20 -3.15 -4.44
CA ILE A 140 -1.59 -1.93 -5.01
C ILE A 140 -2.60 -0.78 -5.04
N LEU A 141 -3.84 -1.02 -5.46
CA LEU A 141 -4.88 0.01 -5.47
C LEU A 141 -5.18 0.56 -4.07
N ASP A 142 -5.23 -0.31 -3.06
CA ASP A 142 -5.43 0.09 -1.67
C ASP A 142 -4.27 0.94 -1.15
N ASN A 143 -3.03 0.61 -1.52
CA ASN A 143 -1.86 1.42 -1.19
C ASN A 143 -1.90 2.79 -1.89
N LEU A 144 -2.21 2.84 -3.19
CA LEU A 144 -2.37 4.09 -3.93
C LEU A 144 -3.47 4.97 -3.33
N LYS A 145 -4.58 4.37 -2.89
CA LYS A 145 -5.66 5.06 -2.18
C LYS A 145 -5.18 5.63 -0.85
N THR A 146 -4.46 4.84 -0.08
CA THR A 146 -3.95 5.23 1.24
C THR A 146 -2.97 6.40 1.16
N LEU A 147 -2.17 6.44 0.09
CA LEU A 147 -1.27 7.54 -0.21
C LEU A 147 -2.00 8.79 -0.74
N GLY A 148 -3.22 8.65 -1.24
CA GLY A 148 -3.93 9.74 -1.92
C GLY A 148 -3.41 9.99 -3.34
N ALA A 149 -2.90 8.95 -3.99
CA ALA A 149 -2.26 9.04 -5.31
C ALA A 149 -3.27 9.20 -6.46
N PHE A 150 -4.52 8.74 -6.30
CA PHE A 150 -5.54 8.77 -7.36
C PHE A 150 -5.79 10.17 -7.91
N ASP A 151 -5.79 11.20 -7.07
CA ASP A 151 -6.02 12.59 -7.48
C ASP A 151 -4.84 13.19 -8.26
N ARG A 152 -3.70 12.49 -8.31
CA ARG A 152 -2.45 12.96 -8.95
C ARG A 152 -1.95 12.02 -10.05
N LEU A 153 -2.76 11.05 -10.45
CA LEU A 153 -2.38 10.14 -11.52
C LEU A 153 -2.28 10.90 -12.83
N LYS A 154 -1.23 10.58 -13.58
CA LYS A 154 -1.06 10.99 -14.97
C LYS A 154 -1.84 10.03 -15.88
N ASP A 155 -2.14 10.47 -17.09
CA ASP A 155 -2.92 9.68 -18.06
C ASP A 155 -2.28 8.30 -18.38
N ASP A 156 -0.96 8.24 -18.47
CA ASP A 156 -0.20 7.00 -18.69
C ASP A 156 -0.36 6.02 -17.52
N GLN A 157 -0.36 6.54 -16.30
CA GLN A 157 -0.57 5.76 -15.08
C GLN A 157 -2.01 5.26 -14.96
N GLN A 158 -2.99 6.10 -15.33
CA GLN A 158 -4.39 5.68 -15.36
C GLN A 158 -4.62 4.59 -16.41
N GLY A 159 -4.07 4.74 -17.62
CA GLY A 159 -4.13 3.71 -18.66
C GLY A 159 -3.49 2.39 -18.22
N LEU A 160 -2.39 2.44 -17.46
CA LEU A 160 -1.76 1.25 -16.88
C LEU A 160 -2.69 0.54 -15.87
N VAL A 161 -3.36 1.29 -14.99
CA VAL A 161 -4.34 0.74 -14.03
C VAL A 161 -5.49 0.04 -14.77
N GLU A 162 -6.06 0.72 -15.76
CA GLU A 162 -7.20 0.22 -16.53
C GLU A 162 -6.83 -1.04 -17.33
N ALA A 163 -5.70 -1.01 -18.04
CA ALA A 163 -5.22 -2.14 -18.84
C ALA A 163 -4.90 -3.35 -17.95
N THR A 164 -4.16 -3.15 -16.86
CA THR A 164 -3.83 -4.25 -15.92
C THR A 164 -5.11 -4.87 -15.34
N GLY A 165 -6.08 -4.05 -14.95
CA GLY A 165 -7.36 -4.53 -14.44
C GLY A 165 -8.21 -5.24 -15.50
N GLN A 166 -8.04 -4.93 -16.79
CA GLN A 166 -8.67 -5.65 -17.89
C GLN A 166 -8.01 -7.02 -18.11
N ASP A 167 -6.68 -7.06 -18.18
CA ASP A 167 -5.91 -8.30 -18.39
C ASP A 167 -6.21 -9.33 -17.29
N ILE A 168 -6.26 -8.90 -16.03
CA ILE A 168 -6.60 -9.76 -14.89
C ILE A 168 -8.05 -10.26 -14.98
N ARG A 169 -9.00 -9.41 -15.37
CA ARG A 169 -10.41 -9.82 -15.55
C ARG A 169 -10.53 -10.88 -16.64
N SER A 170 -9.84 -10.72 -17.76
CA SER A 170 -9.80 -11.74 -18.82
C SER A 170 -9.23 -13.07 -18.32
N LEU A 171 -8.15 -13.04 -17.53
CA LEU A 171 -7.60 -14.26 -16.93
C LEU A 171 -8.59 -14.95 -15.96
N ILE A 172 -9.33 -14.16 -15.17
CA ILE A 172 -10.36 -14.69 -14.26
C ILE A 172 -11.48 -15.37 -15.04
N GLU A 173 -11.95 -14.75 -16.12
CA GLU A 173 -13.00 -15.30 -16.99
C GLU A 173 -12.53 -16.62 -17.64
N ILE A 174 -11.32 -16.65 -18.17
CA ILE A 174 -10.73 -17.87 -18.76
C ILE A 174 -10.60 -18.99 -17.72
N GLU A 175 -10.07 -18.71 -16.51
CA GLU A 175 -9.97 -19.72 -15.45
C GLU A 175 -11.35 -20.25 -15.00
N GLN A 176 -12.40 -19.40 -15.03
CA GLN A 176 -13.78 -19.81 -14.74
C GLN A 176 -14.36 -20.70 -15.84
N ASP A 177 -14.12 -20.37 -17.11
CA ASP A 177 -14.59 -21.12 -18.28
C ASP A 177 -13.92 -22.48 -18.40
N LEU A 178 -12.63 -22.57 -18.03
CA LEU A 178 -11.90 -23.83 -17.91
C LEU A 178 -12.38 -24.71 -16.73
N GLY A 179 -13.33 -24.22 -15.91
CA GLY A 179 -13.90 -24.95 -14.79
C GLY A 179 -12.99 -25.04 -13.56
N ILE A 180 -11.89 -24.31 -13.55
CA ILE A 180 -10.83 -24.40 -12.53
C ILE A 180 -11.23 -23.62 -11.25
N MET A 181 -12.04 -22.55 -11.37
CA MET A 181 -12.46 -21.70 -10.24
C MET A 181 -13.80 -22.09 -9.58
N ARG A 182 -14.44 -23.21 -9.93
CA ARG A 182 -15.81 -23.53 -9.44
C ARG A 182 -15.94 -23.94 -7.97
N GLU A 183 -14.87 -24.19 -7.23
CA GLU A 183 -14.98 -24.84 -5.91
C GLU A 183 -14.92 -23.94 -4.66
N ILE A 184 -14.62 -22.63 -4.75
CA ILE A 184 -14.45 -21.82 -3.53
C ILE A 184 -15.78 -21.20 -3.01
N LYS A 185 -16.84 -21.15 -3.83
CA LYS A 185 -18.10 -20.47 -3.46
C LYS A 185 -19.14 -21.30 -2.70
N GLN A 186 -18.93 -22.60 -2.45
CA GLN A 186 -19.98 -23.45 -1.83
C GLN A 186 -19.75 -23.89 -0.37
N SER A 187 -18.66 -23.50 0.31
CA SER A 187 -18.44 -23.91 1.71
C SER A 187 -18.88 -22.87 2.79
N LYS A 188 -19.85 -21.99 2.48
CA LYS A 188 -20.50 -21.14 3.49
C LYS A 188 -22.02 -21.27 3.48
N LYS A 189 -22.51 -22.50 3.61
CA LYS A 189 -23.81 -22.81 4.22
C LYS A 189 -23.72 -24.17 4.92
N ALA A 190 -23.42 -24.13 6.21
CA ALA A 190 -23.86 -25.10 7.21
C ALA A 190 -24.03 -24.32 8.51
#